data_AF-A0A925LE19-F1
#
_entry.id   AF-A0A925LE19-F1
#
_cell.length_a   1.000
_cell.length_b   1.000
_cell.length_c   1.000
_cell.angle_alpha   90.00
_cell.angle_beta   90.00
_cell.angle_gamma   90.00
#
_symmetry.space_group_name_H-M   'P 1'
#
loop_
_entity.id
_entity.type
_entity.pdbx_description
1 polymer ?
#
loop_
_entity_poly.entity_id
_entity_poly.type
_entity_poly.pdbx_seq_one_letter_code
_entity_poly.pdbx_strand_id
1 'polypeptide(L)' 'MIRLVAGDTGAGKTKSLIKMANEAVNITDGHIVYLDGDSSHMLHLKHQIRYTNISD' A
#
# COMPACT_ATOMS: atom_id res chain seq x y z
N MET A 1 7.21 7.62 12.75
CA MET A 1 8.04 6.41 12.53
C MET A 1 8.12 6.17 11.03
N ILE A 2 9.31 5.90 10.48
CA ILE A 2 9.51 5.69 9.04
C ILE A 2 10.03 4.26 8.84
N ARG A 3 9.53 3.55 7.82
CA ARG A 3 9.99 2.20 7.45
C ARG A 3 10.31 2.17 5.96
N LEU A 4 11.46 1.59 5.62
CA LEU A 4 11.88 1.37 4.23
C LEU A 4 11.73 -0.10 3.88
N VAL A 5 11.13 -0.39 2.72
CA VAL A 5 11.09 -1.73 2.13
C VAL A 5 11.87 -1.69 0.82
N ALA A 6 13.02 -2.37 0.79
CA ALA A 6 13.94 -2.39 -0.34
C ALA A 6 14.37 -3.83 -0.67
N GLY A 7 14.85 -4.05 -1.90
CA GLY A 7 15.25 -5.36 -2.41
C GLY A 7 15.18 -5.42 -3.94
N ASP A 8 15.60 -6.53 -4.53
CA ASP A 8 15.65 -6.70 -5.98
C ASP A 8 14.27 -6.84 -6.64
N THR A 9 14.21 -6.72 -7.97
CA THR A 9 12.99 -6.99 -8.74
C THR A 9 12.55 -8.44 -8.51
N GLY A 10 11.25 -8.65 -8.28
CA GLY A 10 10.71 -9.97 -7.93
C GLY A 10 10.82 -10.36 -6.45
N ALA A 11 11.51 -9.59 -5.60
CA ALA A 11 11.60 -9.86 -4.15
C ALA A 11 10.27 -9.70 -3.37
N GLY A 12 9.16 -9.42 -4.05
CA GLY A 12 7.84 -9.32 -3.43
C GLY A 12 7.55 -7.99 -2.72
N LYS A 13 8.33 -6.94 -2.96
CA LYS A 13 8.17 -5.61 -2.33
C LYS A 13 6.73 -5.08 -2.41
N THR A 14 6.13 -5.11 -3.60
CA THR A 14 4.74 -4.66 -3.82
C THR A 14 3.74 -5.46 -2.98
N LYS A 15 3.86 -6.80 -2.97
CA LYS A 15 2.99 -7.67 -2.15
C LYS A 15 3.15 -7.36 -0.66
N SER A 16 4.38 -7.08 -0.21
CA SER A 16 4.66 -6.71 1.18
C SER A 16 4.03 -5.38 1.54
N LEU A 17 4.15 -4.34 0.69
CA LEU A 17 3.51 -3.04 0.89
C LEU A 17 1.99 -3.13 0.99
N ILE A 18 1.35 -3.86 0.07
CA ILE A 18 -0.10 -4.08 0.09
C ILE A 18 -0.53 -4.81 1.37
N LYS A 19 0.22 -5.86 1.76
CA LYS A 19 -0.06 -6.60 3.00
C LYS A 19 0.00 -5.69 4.22
N MET A 20 1.06 -4.88 4.34
CA MET A 20 1.20 -3.94 5.45
C MET A 20 0.06 -2.91 5.49
N ALA A 21 -0.37 -2.39 4.34
CA ALA A 21 -1.49 -1.45 4.27
C ALA A 21 -2.80 -2.09 4.74
N ASN A 22 -3.08 -3.32 4.31
CA ASN A 22 -4.27 -4.09 4.71
C ASN A 22 -4.26 -4.51 6.19
N GLU A 23 -3.07 -4.72 6.77
CA GLU A 23 -2.89 -4.97 8.19
C GLU A 23 -3.09 -3.69 9.01
N ALA A 24 -2.54 -2.56 8.55
CA ALA A 24 -2.64 -1.26 9.20
C ALA A 24 -4.09 -0.81 9.38
N VAL A 25 -4.98 -1.10 8.43
CA VAL A 25 -6.44 -0.81 8.54
C VAL A 25 -7.06 -1.37 9.81
N ASN A 26 -6.61 -2.53 10.29
CA ASN A 26 -7.27 -3.18 11.43
C ASN A 26 -6.82 -2.60 12.78
N ILE A 27 -5.77 -1.79 12.79
CA ILE A 27 -5.16 -1.23 14.01
C ILE A 27 -5.20 0.30 14.05
N THR A 28 -5.65 0.93 12.97
CA THR A 28 -5.61 2.39 12.83
C THR A 28 -7.02 2.96 12.93
N ASP A 29 -7.23 3.88 13.87
CA ASP A 29 -8.52 4.59 14.02
C ASP A 29 -8.67 5.75 13.01
N GLY A 30 -7.57 6.14 12.36
CA GLY A 30 -7.52 7.22 11.38
C GLY A 30 -7.57 6.77 9.92
N HIS A 31 -7.29 7.71 9.01
CA HIS A 31 -7.26 7.44 7.58
C HIS A 31 -5.92 6.86 7.13
N ILE A 32 -5.99 5.85 6.26
CA ILE A 32 -4.84 5.27 5.59
C ILE A 32 -4.90 5.65 4.12
N VAL A 33 -3.82 6.23 3.62
CA VAL A 33 -3.68 6.62 2.22
C VAL A 33 -2.58 5.80 1.58
N TYR A 34 -2.91 5.11 0.48
CA TYR A 34 -1.97 4.36 -0.34
C TYR A 34 -1.72 5.15 -1.63
N LEU A 35 -0.47 5.55 -1.83
CA LEU A 35 -0.02 6.29 -3.01
C LEU A 35 0.70 5.33 -3.95
N ASP A 36 0.31 5.31 -5.22
CA ASP A 36 0.96 4.51 -6.25
C ASP A 36 1.00 5.29 -7.56
N GLY A 37 2.02 5.02 -8.39
CA GLY A 37 2.10 5.56 -9.74
C GLY A 37 1.33 4.72 -10.77
N ASP A 38 0.86 3.53 -10.39
CA ASP A 38 0.10 2.62 -11.23
C ASP A 38 -1.11 2.04 -10.48
N SER A 39 -2.28 2.07 -11.12
CA SER A 39 -3.55 1.57 -10.56
C SER A 39 -3.70 0.05 -10.63
N SER A 40 -2.79 -0.66 -11.30
CA SER A 40 -2.81 -2.12 -11.50
C SER A 40 -2.98 -2.95 -10.22
N HIS A 41 -2.65 -2.40 -9.05
CA HIS A 41 -2.70 -3.12 -7.77
C HIS A 41 -3.81 -2.66 -6.82
N MET A 42 -4.62 -1.68 -7.20
CA MET A 42 -5.68 -1.12 -6.37
C MET A 42 -6.67 -2.18 -5.85
N LEU A 43 -7.03 -3.16 -6.69
CA LEU A 43 -7.99 -4.22 -6.34
C LEU A 43 -7.52 -5.14 -5.18
N HIS A 44 -6.24 -5.10 -4.82
CA HIS A 44 -5.68 -5.88 -3.71
C HIS A 44 -5.74 -5.15 -2.36
N LEU A 45 -6.17 -3.88 -2.34
CA LEU A 45 -6.32 -3.09 -1.13
C LEU A 45 -7.74 -3.25 -0.57
N LYS A 46 -7.87 -3.26 0.76
CA LYS A 46 -9.17 -3.19 1.43
C LYS A 46 -9.86 -1.86 1.07
N HIS A 47 -11.18 -1.90 0.89
CA HIS A 47 -12.00 -0.74 0.53
C HIS A 47 -11.92 0.45 1.52
N GLN A 48 -11.47 0.20 2.76
CA GLN A 48 -11.25 1.24 3.78
C GLN A 48 -10.00 2.07 3.51
N ILE A 49 -9.08 1.58 2.68
CA ILE A 49 -7.86 2.27 2.30
C ILE A 49 -8.19 3.24 1.18
N ARG A 50 -7.83 4.51 1.36
CA ARG A 50 -7.92 5.48 0.29
C ARG A 50 -6.74 5.29 -0.66
N TYR A 51 -7.02 4.84 -1.87
CA TYR A 51 -6.04 4.81 -2.95
C TYR A 51 -5.93 6.19 -3.62
N THR A 52 -4.73 6.62 -4.01
CA THR A 52 -4.51 7.81 -4.82
C THR A 52 -3.39 7.53 -5.82
N ASN A 53 -3.71 7.72 -7.10
CA ASN A 53 -2.71 7.67 -8.18
C ASN A 53 -1.92 8.97 -8.18
N ILE A 54 -0.59 8.91 -8.22
CA ILE A 54 0.29 10.09 -8.26
C ILE A 54 0.85 10.38 -9.66
N SER A 55 0.53 9.54 -10.65
CA SER A 55 0.93 9.75 -12.05
C SER A 55 -0.07 10.60 -12.85
N ASP A 56 -1.24 10.88 -12.29
CA ASP A 56 -2.25 11.85 -12.78
C ASP A 56 -2.14 13.17 -11.99
#